data_AF-A0A3N2PHX6-F1
#
_entry.id   AF-A0A3N2PHX6-F1
#
_cell.length_a   1.000
_cell.length_b   1.000
_cell.length_c   1.000
_cell.angle_alpha   90.00
_cell.angle_beta   90.00
_cell.angle_gamma   90.00
#
_symmetry.space_group_name_H-M   'P 1'
#
loop_
_entity.id
_entity.type
_entity.pdbx_description
1 polymer ?
#
loop_
_entity_poly.entity_id
_entity_poly.type
_entity_poly.pdbx_seq_one_letter_code
_entity_poly.pdbx_strand_id
1 'polypeptide(L)'
;MLASTLPHVSNTNHHAEFKLSITKALADQLSAALKKLTPAPLTAEVIDVLPKGPGVYQLYLDGQPVYVGKASKSLPTRLRKHYRKLSGRPITGEVSFVCLYLEEDLEASAPEKMLLGKYEGKYERADGEPAQKLPWNNNGFGNNDPGRRRDTSEVAANHFDALYPVNLDLTIDWLTAGVRPVGKVLTELKDNLPYNLRFEQPKNSTRARHDYKLNVEVPSHPMTVRAALQLVVGALPEGWQGTALPGYLILYYENTSYNSAQCWWRRSGSEVIETPGPALFAPATDIVEEPDEDDEGSRDNGNEEIET
;
A
#
# COMPACT_ATOMS: atom_id res chain seq x y z
N MET A 1 27.40 68.34 -39.08
CA MET A 1 26.50 67.52 -39.92
C MET A 1 26.89 66.07 -39.69
N LEU A 2 26.14 65.32 -38.87
CA LEU A 2 25.03 64.42 -39.27
C LEU A 2 25.53 63.42 -40.34
N ALA A 3 25.59 62.11 -40.12
CA ALA A 3 24.54 61.19 -39.66
C ALA A 3 25.18 59.98 -38.92
N SER A 4 24.69 59.59 -37.74
CA SER A 4 23.46 58.81 -37.47
C SER A 4 23.55 57.34 -37.91
N THR A 5 23.95 56.51 -36.94
CA THR A 5 23.25 55.28 -36.50
C THR A 5 22.63 54.37 -37.56
N LEU A 6 23.23 53.19 -37.74
CA LEU A 6 22.48 51.95 -37.92
C LEU A 6 22.71 51.08 -36.69
N PRO A 7 21.63 50.57 -36.09
CA PRO A 7 21.61 49.13 -35.89
C PRO A 7 20.34 48.56 -36.49
N HIS A 8 20.51 47.66 -37.46
CA HIS A 8 19.46 46.76 -37.87
C HIS A 8 19.34 45.69 -36.78
N VAL A 9 18.46 45.92 -35.81
CA VAL A 9 17.97 44.87 -34.91
C VAL A 9 16.55 44.57 -35.34
N SER A 10 16.41 43.67 -36.31
CA SER A 10 15.15 43.00 -36.59
C SER A 10 14.95 41.88 -35.56
N ASN A 11 14.66 42.25 -34.31
CA ASN A 11 14.08 41.28 -33.38
C ASN A 11 12.56 41.29 -33.57
N THR A 12 12.12 40.74 -34.70
CA THR A 12 10.70 40.60 -35.04
C THR A 12 10.10 39.42 -34.29
N ASN A 13 9.85 39.57 -32.99
CA ASN A 13 8.89 38.73 -32.27
C ASN A 13 7.52 39.42 -32.28
N HIS A 14 6.86 39.43 -33.45
CA HIS A 14 5.50 39.97 -33.64
C HIS A 14 4.38 38.96 -33.37
N HIS A 15 4.76 37.73 -33.01
CA HIS A 15 3.81 36.68 -32.67
C HIS A 15 4.35 35.91 -31.47
N ALA A 16 3.44 35.48 -30.61
CA ALA A 16 3.71 34.55 -29.53
C ALA A 16 2.51 33.59 -29.46
N GLU A 17 2.78 32.32 -29.17
CA GLU A 17 1.73 31.32 -28.99
C GLU A 17 1.27 31.36 -27.52
N PHE A 18 0.01 31.69 -27.28
CA PHE A 18 -0.60 31.57 -25.96
C PHE A 18 -1.22 30.18 -25.82
N LYS A 19 -0.77 29.39 -24.83
CA LYS A 19 -1.38 28.10 -24.47
C LYS A 19 -2.00 28.19 -23.09
N LEU A 20 -3.32 28.13 -23.03
CA LEU A 20 -4.04 27.93 -21.77
C LEU A 20 -3.89 26.46 -21.34
N SER A 21 -3.19 26.21 -20.25
CA SER A 21 -3.11 24.87 -19.65
C SER A 21 -3.92 24.85 -18.35
N ILE A 22 -5.17 24.39 -18.46
CA ILE A 22 -6.07 24.19 -17.31
C ILE A 22 -5.45 23.22 -16.31
N THR A 23 -4.84 22.14 -16.82
CA THR A 23 -4.13 21.13 -16.02
C THR A 23 -2.98 21.74 -15.20
N LYS A 24 -2.15 22.60 -15.80
CA LYS A 24 -1.06 23.27 -15.09
C LYS A 24 -1.63 24.21 -14.02
N ALA A 25 -2.61 25.03 -14.38
CA ALA A 25 -3.23 25.97 -13.45
C ALA A 25 -3.85 25.27 -12.24
N LEU A 26 -4.55 24.15 -12.46
CA LEU A 26 -5.12 23.34 -11.38
C LEU A 26 -4.03 22.67 -10.53
N ALA A 27 -2.99 22.10 -11.14
CA ALA A 27 -1.84 21.54 -10.42
C ALA A 27 -1.17 22.59 -9.51
N ASP A 28 -1.03 23.82 -10.01
CA ASP A 28 -0.45 24.93 -9.26
C ASP A 28 -1.32 25.36 -8.09
N GLN A 29 -2.63 25.47 -8.29
CA GLN A 29 -3.58 25.80 -7.24
C GLN A 29 -3.64 24.71 -6.15
N LEU A 30 -3.71 23.43 -6.54
CA LEU A 30 -3.71 22.30 -5.60
C LEU A 30 -2.43 22.27 -4.78
N SER A 31 -1.27 22.38 -5.44
CA SER A 31 0.02 22.40 -4.76
C SER A 31 0.16 23.60 -3.83
N ALA A 32 -0.27 24.79 -4.25
CA ALA A 32 -0.26 25.99 -3.41
C ALA A 32 -1.21 25.87 -2.21
N ALA A 33 -2.36 25.23 -2.39
CA ALA A 33 -3.31 24.98 -1.31
C ALA A 33 -2.73 23.96 -0.30
N LEU A 34 -2.13 22.87 -0.74
CA LEU A 34 -1.46 21.89 0.12
C LEU A 34 -0.31 22.52 0.91
N LYS A 35 0.54 23.34 0.27
CA LYS A 35 1.67 24.05 0.92
C LYS A 35 1.22 25.01 2.06
N LYS A 36 -0.04 25.44 2.08
CA LYS A 36 -0.59 26.30 3.16
C LYS A 36 -1.07 25.52 4.37
N LEU A 37 -1.23 24.21 4.26
CA LEU A 37 -1.69 23.34 5.34
C LEU A 37 -0.52 22.96 6.26
N THR A 38 -0.83 22.72 7.52
CA THR A 38 0.12 22.16 8.48
C THR A 38 -0.03 20.64 8.51
N PRO A 39 1.04 19.85 8.29
CA PRO A 39 0.96 18.40 8.39
C PRO A 39 0.50 17.94 9.76
N ALA A 40 -0.45 17.01 9.76
CA ALA A 40 -0.94 16.35 10.97
C ALA A 40 -0.40 14.92 11.07
N PRO A 41 -0.15 14.37 12.27
CA PRO A 41 0.32 12.98 12.41
C PRO A 41 -0.66 11.98 11.79
N LEU A 42 -0.15 10.99 11.06
CA LEU A 42 -0.96 9.91 10.49
C LEU A 42 -1.30 8.90 11.59
N THR A 43 -2.36 9.20 12.36
CA THR A 43 -2.82 8.41 13.51
C THR A 43 -4.33 8.13 13.39
N ALA A 44 -4.82 7.09 14.07
CA ALA A 44 -6.24 6.74 14.02
C ALA A 44 -7.12 7.90 14.53
N GLU A 45 -6.70 8.55 15.62
CA GLU A 45 -7.40 9.63 16.29
C GLU A 45 -7.57 10.85 15.37
N VAL A 46 -6.50 11.22 14.65
CA VAL A 46 -6.54 12.34 13.69
C VAL A 46 -7.38 11.97 12.46
N ILE A 47 -7.33 10.72 12.00
CA ILE A 47 -8.13 10.26 10.85
C ILE A 47 -9.62 10.20 11.20
N ASP A 48 -9.99 9.81 12.42
CA ASP A 48 -11.39 9.63 12.87
C ASP A 48 -12.19 10.94 12.88
N VAL A 49 -11.53 12.09 13.05
CA VAL A 49 -12.19 13.41 13.08
C VAL A 49 -12.30 14.07 11.69
N LEU A 50 -11.70 13.47 10.66
CA LEU A 50 -11.78 14.01 9.30
C LEU A 50 -13.19 13.84 8.71
N PRO A 51 -13.73 14.86 8.02
CA PRO A 51 -14.92 14.70 7.21
C PRO A 51 -14.80 13.56 6.18
N LYS A 52 -15.91 12.89 5.88
CA LYS A 52 -15.95 11.97 4.73
C LYS A 52 -16.09 12.78 3.45
N GLY A 53 -15.38 12.37 2.42
CA GLY A 53 -15.50 12.95 1.08
C GLY A 53 -14.32 12.61 0.18
N PRO A 54 -14.45 12.84 -1.13
CA PRO A 54 -13.37 12.70 -2.10
C PRO A 54 -12.30 13.77 -1.91
N GLY A 55 -11.10 13.48 -2.37
CA GLY A 55 -10.03 14.46 -2.36
C GLY A 55 -8.65 13.91 -2.69
N VAL A 56 -7.65 14.76 -2.47
CA VAL A 56 -6.22 14.44 -2.59
C VAL A 56 -5.53 14.61 -1.26
N TYR A 57 -4.46 13.85 -1.05
CA TYR A 57 -3.64 13.93 0.14
C TYR A 57 -2.17 13.75 -0.21
N GLN A 58 -1.33 14.21 0.69
CA GLN A 58 0.11 14.09 0.60
C GLN A 58 0.64 13.55 1.93
N LEU A 59 1.50 12.54 1.86
CA LEU A 59 2.18 11.97 3.02
C LEU A 59 3.61 12.51 3.09
N TYR A 60 4.08 12.66 4.31
CA TYR A 60 5.44 13.05 4.64
C TYR A 60 6.04 12.06 5.61
N LEU A 61 7.34 11.80 5.46
CA LEU A 61 8.17 11.09 6.42
C LEU A 61 9.22 12.06 6.95
N ASP A 62 9.23 12.32 8.26
CA ASP A 62 10.11 13.31 8.90
C ASP A 62 10.07 14.68 8.20
N GLY A 63 8.86 15.11 7.82
CA GLY A 63 8.59 16.37 7.13
C GLY A 63 8.96 16.40 5.64
N GLN A 64 9.53 15.32 5.09
CA GLN A 64 9.85 15.23 3.66
C GLN A 64 8.69 14.60 2.89
N PRO A 65 8.27 15.17 1.74
CA PRO A 65 7.18 14.61 0.95
C PRO A 65 7.58 13.26 0.36
N VAL A 66 6.78 12.23 0.63
CA VAL A 66 7.07 10.85 0.18
C VAL A 66 6.04 10.25 -0.75
N TYR A 67 4.78 10.70 -0.66
CA TYR A 67 3.67 10.18 -1.44
C TYR A 67 2.61 11.24 -1.69
N VAL A 68 2.00 11.24 -2.87
CA VAL A 68 0.72 11.91 -3.14
C VAL A 68 -0.27 10.86 -3.61
N GLY A 69 -1.50 10.93 -3.10
CA GLY A 69 -2.56 10.01 -3.49
C GLY A 69 -3.92 10.70 -3.59
N LYS A 70 -4.91 9.98 -4.11
CA LYS A 70 -6.31 10.41 -4.14
C LYS A 70 -7.24 9.45 -3.41
N ALA A 71 -8.44 9.91 -3.11
CA ALA A 71 -9.55 9.09 -2.68
C ALA A 71 -10.83 9.55 -3.40
N SER A 72 -11.49 8.63 -4.11
CA SER A 72 -12.70 8.92 -4.90
C SER A 72 -13.98 8.97 -4.05
N LYS A 73 -13.98 8.30 -2.88
CA LYS A 73 -15.16 8.25 -1.99
C LYS A 73 -14.88 8.87 -0.63
N SER A 74 -13.77 8.48 -0.01
CA SER A 74 -13.48 8.88 1.37
C SER A 74 -11.99 8.96 1.65
N LEU A 75 -11.48 10.18 1.84
CA LEU A 75 -10.15 10.45 2.38
C LEU A 75 -9.86 9.69 3.69
N PRO A 76 -10.74 9.72 4.71
CA PRO A 76 -10.50 8.98 5.96
C PRO A 76 -10.27 7.47 5.74
N THR A 77 -11.07 6.83 4.87
CA THR A 77 -10.94 5.41 4.54
C THR A 77 -9.60 5.10 3.87
N ARG A 78 -9.19 5.90 2.88
CA ARG A 78 -7.92 5.69 2.17
C ARG A 78 -6.72 5.95 3.10
N LEU A 79 -6.74 7.03 3.88
CA LEU A 79 -5.70 7.31 4.87
C LEU A 79 -5.61 6.21 5.93
N ARG A 80 -6.73 5.64 6.38
CA ARG A 80 -6.73 4.49 7.30
C ARG A 80 -6.10 3.24 6.69
N LYS A 81 -6.32 2.98 5.39
CA LYS A 81 -5.64 1.88 4.67
C LYS A 81 -4.12 2.10 4.69
N HIS A 82 -3.64 3.32 4.44
CA HIS A 82 -2.21 3.64 4.52
C HIS A 82 -1.66 3.55 5.94
N TYR A 83 -2.34 4.12 6.93
CA TYR A 83 -1.98 4.00 8.34
C TYR A 83 -1.82 2.53 8.76
N ARG A 84 -2.82 1.70 8.45
CA ARG A 84 -2.78 0.25 8.73
C ARG A 84 -1.59 -0.40 8.03
N LYS A 85 -1.40 -0.17 6.72
CA LYS A 85 -0.25 -0.72 5.95
C LYS A 85 1.09 -0.36 6.59
N LEU A 86 1.27 0.91 6.97
CA LEU A 86 2.51 1.44 7.54
C LEU A 86 2.78 0.92 8.97
N SER A 87 1.74 0.75 9.79
CA SER A 87 1.87 0.23 11.17
C SER A 87 2.46 -1.19 11.25
N GLY A 88 2.41 -1.94 10.14
CA GLY A 88 3.00 -3.26 10.01
C GLY A 88 4.40 -3.29 9.43
N ARG A 89 5.04 -2.13 9.18
CA ARG A 89 6.34 -2.02 8.50
C ARG A 89 7.42 -1.49 9.44
N PRO A 90 8.70 -1.86 9.21
CA PRO A 90 9.84 -1.33 9.97
C PRO A 90 10.23 0.07 9.46
N ILE A 91 9.30 1.02 9.49
CA ILE A 91 9.56 2.41 9.11
C ILE A 91 10.04 3.18 10.33
N THR A 92 11.19 3.84 10.18
CA THR A 92 11.72 4.79 11.17
C THR A 92 11.28 6.20 10.80
N GLY A 93 10.86 6.99 11.79
CA GLY A 93 10.44 8.38 11.60
C GLY A 93 8.94 8.59 11.75
N GLU A 94 8.54 9.86 11.78
CA GLU A 94 7.13 10.24 11.93
C GLU A 94 6.47 10.40 10.56
N VAL A 95 5.36 9.69 10.36
CA VAL A 95 4.52 9.87 9.18
C VAL A 95 3.42 10.87 9.48
N SER A 96 3.30 11.88 8.61
CA SER A 96 2.29 12.91 8.70
C SER A 96 1.59 13.10 7.35
N PHE A 97 0.46 13.81 7.33
CA PHE A 97 -0.27 14.07 6.10
C PHE A 97 -0.90 15.46 6.08
N VAL A 98 -1.17 15.95 4.87
CA VAL A 98 -2.16 16.99 4.60
C VAL A 98 -3.16 16.48 3.57
N CYS A 99 -4.38 17.03 3.55
CA CYS A 99 -5.39 16.66 2.56
C CYS A 99 -6.27 17.84 2.15
N LEU A 100 -6.78 17.79 0.92
CA LEU A 100 -7.77 18.71 0.37
C LEU A 100 -8.97 17.93 -0.14
N TYR A 101 -10.17 18.37 0.24
CA TYR A 101 -11.40 17.88 -0.34
C TYR A 101 -11.62 18.49 -1.72
N LEU A 102 -12.15 17.71 -2.64
CA LEU A 102 -12.46 18.14 -4.00
C LEU A 102 -13.95 17.95 -4.25
N GLU A 103 -14.53 18.80 -5.09
CA GLU A 103 -15.87 18.57 -5.61
C GLU A 103 -15.83 17.40 -6.62
N GLU A 104 -16.94 16.68 -6.76
CA GLU A 104 -17.02 15.45 -7.58
C GLU A 104 -16.54 15.69 -9.03
N ASP A 105 -16.89 16.82 -9.62
CA ASP A 105 -16.49 17.17 -10.99
C ASP A 105 -14.97 17.38 -11.16
N LEU A 106 -14.29 17.79 -10.09
CA LEU A 106 -12.82 17.97 -10.09
C LEU A 106 -12.08 16.65 -9.88
N GLU A 107 -12.72 15.62 -9.33
CA GLU A 107 -12.11 14.30 -9.17
C GLU A 107 -11.79 13.64 -10.51
N ALA A 108 -12.70 13.82 -11.49
CA ALA A 108 -12.55 13.32 -12.87
C ALA A 108 -11.33 13.91 -13.59
N SER A 109 -10.75 15.01 -13.09
CA SER A 109 -9.60 15.68 -13.71
C SER A 109 -8.25 15.01 -13.42
N ALA A 110 -8.21 13.92 -12.65
CA ALA A 110 -6.99 13.24 -12.20
C ALA A 110 -6.00 14.17 -11.43
N PRO A 111 -6.46 14.82 -10.35
CA PRO A 111 -5.68 15.82 -9.60
C PRO A 111 -4.36 15.28 -9.03
N GLU A 112 -4.31 14.00 -8.67
CA GLU A 112 -3.08 13.29 -8.28
C GLU A 112 -2.04 13.27 -9.41
N LYS A 113 -2.44 12.88 -10.62
CA LYS A 113 -1.53 12.85 -11.79
C LYS A 113 -0.97 14.24 -12.08
N MET A 114 -1.78 15.27 -11.89
CA MET A 114 -1.36 16.66 -12.04
C MET A 114 -0.30 17.05 -11.00
N LEU A 115 -0.53 16.70 -9.73
CA LEU A 115 0.43 16.93 -8.64
C LEU A 115 1.74 16.16 -8.87
N LEU A 116 1.67 14.88 -9.27
CA LEU A 116 2.84 14.09 -9.61
C LEU A 116 3.61 14.67 -10.78
N GLY A 117 2.93 15.08 -11.85
CA GLY A 117 3.57 15.75 -12.98
C GLY A 117 4.30 17.03 -12.56
N LYS A 118 3.76 17.78 -11.58
CA LYS A 118 4.46 18.92 -11.00
C LYS A 118 5.71 18.49 -10.22
N TYR A 119 5.62 17.48 -9.36
CA TYR A 119 6.76 16.93 -8.62
C TYR A 119 7.87 16.39 -9.54
N GLU A 120 7.51 15.78 -10.66
CA GLU A 120 8.45 15.25 -11.65
C GLU A 120 9.02 16.32 -12.59
N GLY A 121 8.57 17.57 -12.49
CA GLY A 121 9.05 18.68 -13.34
C GLY A 121 8.46 18.67 -14.76
N LYS A 122 7.34 17.98 -15.00
CA LYS A 122 6.61 17.99 -16.28
C LYS A 122 6.00 19.35 -16.61
N TYR A 123 5.84 20.22 -15.61
CA TYR A 123 5.35 21.59 -15.77
C TYR A 123 6.44 22.57 -15.33
N GLU A 124 6.64 23.64 -16.10
CA GLU A 124 7.50 24.77 -15.68
C GLU A 124 7.02 25.31 -14.33
N ARG A 125 7.89 25.25 -13.33
CA ARG A 125 7.61 25.64 -11.95
C ARG A 125 7.85 27.14 -11.78
N ALA A 126 6.86 27.82 -11.20
CA ALA A 126 6.96 29.26 -10.93
C ALA A 126 7.99 29.61 -9.84
N ASP A 127 8.33 28.64 -8.98
CA ASP A 127 9.14 28.82 -7.77
C ASP A 127 10.59 28.30 -7.89
N GLY A 128 11.00 27.77 -9.06
CA GLY A 128 12.37 27.32 -9.29
C GLY A 128 12.81 26.10 -8.48
N GLU A 129 11.90 25.43 -7.77
CA GLU A 129 12.24 24.24 -6.98
C GLU A 129 12.66 23.08 -7.90
N PRO A 130 13.68 22.28 -7.53
CA PRO A 130 14.18 21.18 -8.35
C PRO A 130 13.15 20.05 -8.44
N ALA A 131 13.03 19.44 -9.62
CA ALA A 131 12.22 18.24 -9.80
C ALA A 131 12.62 17.18 -8.76
N GLN A 132 11.62 16.60 -8.10
CA GLN A 132 11.81 15.63 -7.03
C GLN A 132 10.82 14.49 -7.25
N LYS A 133 11.34 13.29 -7.45
CA LYS A 133 10.52 12.08 -7.46
C LYS A 133 10.11 11.75 -6.03
N LEU A 134 8.82 11.52 -5.83
CA LEU A 134 8.29 11.07 -4.54
C LEU A 134 8.60 9.57 -4.38
N PRO A 135 9.35 9.16 -3.35
CA PRO A 135 9.89 7.80 -3.23
C PRO A 135 8.84 6.70 -3.12
N TRP A 136 7.61 6.99 -2.68
CA TRP A 136 6.54 5.99 -2.55
C TRP A 136 5.54 6.03 -3.71
N ASN A 137 5.61 6.99 -4.63
CA ASN A 137 4.80 6.94 -5.84
C ASN A 137 5.47 6.06 -6.90
N ASN A 138 4.67 5.29 -7.63
CA ASN A 138 5.16 4.43 -8.71
C ASN A 138 6.19 3.40 -8.25
N ASN A 139 6.10 2.97 -6.99
CA ASN A 139 6.95 1.93 -6.41
C ASN A 139 6.15 0.80 -5.72
N GLY A 140 4.82 0.78 -5.86
CA GLY A 140 3.96 -0.24 -5.24
C GLY A 140 3.42 0.09 -3.85
N PHE A 141 3.62 1.31 -3.34
CA PHE A 141 2.97 1.74 -2.10
C PHE A 141 1.45 1.83 -2.24
N GLY A 142 0.93 2.37 -3.36
CA GLY A 142 -0.50 2.52 -3.61
C GLY A 142 -1.23 1.25 -4.09
N ASN A 143 -0.49 0.20 -4.46
CA ASN A 143 -1.07 -0.98 -5.13
C ASN A 143 -1.93 -1.84 -4.20
N ASN A 144 -3.02 -2.37 -4.76
CA ASN A 144 -3.87 -3.39 -4.14
C ASN A 144 -3.23 -4.79 -4.19
N ASP A 145 -3.83 -5.74 -3.45
CA ASP A 145 -3.37 -7.13 -3.38
C ASP A 145 -3.34 -7.79 -4.78
N PRO A 146 -2.18 -8.23 -5.29
CA PRO A 146 -2.06 -8.69 -6.67
C PRO A 146 -2.69 -10.07 -6.95
N GLY A 147 -3.23 -10.73 -5.92
CA GLY A 147 -3.80 -12.08 -6.01
C GLY A 147 -2.74 -13.18 -6.15
N ARG A 148 -3.18 -14.43 -6.01
CA ARG A 148 -2.31 -15.63 -5.94
C ARG A 148 -1.38 -15.81 -7.15
N ARG A 149 -1.80 -15.37 -8.34
CA ARG A 149 -1.03 -15.55 -9.58
C ARG A 149 0.28 -14.74 -9.61
N ARG A 150 0.45 -13.78 -8.70
CA ARG A 150 1.67 -12.96 -8.61
C ARG A 150 2.53 -13.26 -7.38
N ASP A 151 2.21 -14.32 -6.62
CA ASP A 151 2.99 -14.70 -5.42
C ASP A 151 4.42 -15.12 -5.79
N THR A 152 4.62 -15.64 -7.02
CA THR A 152 5.93 -16.02 -7.57
C THR A 152 6.61 -14.92 -8.38
N SER A 153 5.96 -13.76 -8.56
CA SER A 153 6.52 -12.67 -9.35
C SER A 153 7.72 -12.06 -8.64
N GLU A 154 8.76 -11.71 -9.40
CA GLU A 154 9.89 -10.98 -8.87
C GLU A 154 9.44 -9.57 -8.43
N VAL A 155 9.81 -9.21 -7.22
CA VAL A 155 9.56 -7.87 -6.67
C VAL A 155 10.78 -7.02 -7.00
N ALA A 156 10.59 -5.84 -7.59
CA ALA A 156 11.70 -4.95 -7.89
C ALA A 156 12.39 -4.47 -6.61
N ALA A 157 13.70 -4.27 -6.63
CA ALA A 157 14.48 -3.89 -5.45
C ALA A 157 14.08 -2.53 -4.85
N ASN A 158 13.54 -1.62 -5.68
CA ASN A 158 12.99 -0.32 -5.26
C ASN A 158 11.50 -0.38 -4.92
N HIS A 159 10.85 -1.54 -4.97
CA HIS A 159 9.45 -1.70 -4.61
C HIS A 159 9.25 -1.43 -3.12
N PHE A 160 8.15 -0.79 -2.74
CA PHE A 160 7.83 -0.43 -1.36
C PHE A 160 7.96 -1.62 -0.41
N ASP A 161 7.33 -2.75 -0.75
CA ASP A 161 7.39 -3.96 0.06
C ASP A 161 8.80 -4.59 0.17
N ALA A 162 9.71 -4.35 -0.79
CA ALA A 162 11.10 -4.81 -0.68
C ALA A 162 11.91 -3.93 0.27
N LEU A 163 11.67 -2.62 0.24
CA LEU A 163 12.31 -1.64 1.12
C LEU A 163 11.76 -1.69 2.55
N TYR A 164 10.45 -1.94 2.68
CA TYR A 164 9.70 -1.94 3.93
C TYR A 164 8.89 -3.24 4.02
N PRO A 165 9.55 -4.39 4.26
CA PRO A 165 8.86 -5.67 4.33
C PRO A 165 7.91 -5.76 5.53
N VAL A 166 6.98 -6.71 5.51
CA VAL A 166 6.10 -6.96 6.65
C VAL A 166 6.91 -7.33 7.88
N ASN A 167 6.61 -6.69 9.01
CA ASN A 167 7.30 -6.93 10.27
C ASN A 167 6.76 -8.19 10.95
N LEU A 168 7.54 -9.27 10.93
CA LEU A 168 7.23 -10.54 11.58
C LEU A 168 7.44 -10.52 13.10
N ASP A 169 8.22 -9.56 13.59
CA ASP A 169 8.55 -9.42 15.01
C ASP A 169 7.61 -8.44 15.71
N LEU A 170 6.57 -7.96 15.00
CA LEU A 170 5.45 -7.24 15.59
C LEU A 170 4.81 -8.11 16.69
N THR A 171 4.75 -7.56 17.90
CA THR A 171 4.10 -8.22 19.03
C THR A 171 2.59 -8.03 18.91
N ILE A 172 1.84 -9.13 19.07
CA ILE A 172 0.39 -9.20 19.06
C ILE A 172 -0.10 -9.77 20.39
N ASP A 173 -1.17 -9.18 20.92
CA ASP A 173 -1.79 -9.50 22.21
C ASP A 173 -3.31 -9.65 22.11
N TRP A 174 -3.87 -9.47 20.90
CA TRP A 174 -5.30 -9.52 20.62
C TRP A 174 -5.81 -10.89 20.20
N LEU A 175 -4.95 -11.91 20.09
CA LEU A 175 -5.38 -13.27 19.80
C LEU A 175 -6.12 -13.87 21.00
N THR A 176 -7.34 -14.35 20.76
CA THR A 176 -8.13 -15.03 21.78
C THR A 176 -7.44 -16.33 22.20
N ALA A 177 -7.02 -16.39 23.47
CA ALA A 177 -6.30 -17.52 24.07
C ALA A 177 -7.16 -18.79 24.25
N GLY A 178 -6.48 -19.92 24.46
CA GLY A 178 -7.07 -21.24 24.71
C GLY A 178 -7.04 -22.17 23.50
N VAL A 179 -7.63 -23.35 23.66
CA VAL A 179 -7.72 -24.38 22.62
C VAL A 179 -8.76 -24.00 21.59
N ARG A 180 -8.35 -23.74 20.34
CA ARG A 180 -9.23 -23.24 19.28
C ARG A 180 -8.94 -23.88 17.92
N PRO A 181 -9.93 -23.97 17.03
CA PRO A 181 -9.70 -24.43 15.67
C PRO A 181 -8.75 -23.49 14.91
N VAL A 182 -7.79 -24.05 14.17
CA VAL A 182 -6.83 -23.30 13.35
C VAL A 182 -7.53 -22.29 12.43
N GLY A 183 -8.66 -22.66 11.83
CA GLY A 183 -9.41 -21.76 10.96
C GLY A 183 -9.88 -20.48 11.66
N LYS A 184 -10.22 -20.54 12.96
CA LYS A 184 -10.62 -19.36 13.74
C LYS A 184 -9.43 -18.46 14.05
N VAL A 185 -8.28 -19.05 14.38
CA VAL A 185 -7.02 -18.31 14.57
C VAL A 185 -6.60 -17.62 13.27
N LEU A 186 -6.69 -18.30 12.12
CA LEU A 186 -6.39 -17.72 10.81
C LEU A 186 -7.28 -16.54 10.44
N THR A 187 -8.59 -16.62 10.71
CA THR A 187 -9.52 -15.51 10.49
C THR A 187 -9.16 -14.31 11.37
N GLU A 188 -8.97 -14.54 12.67
CA GLU A 188 -8.61 -13.48 13.60
C GLU A 188 -7.27 -12.82 13.25
N LEU A 189 -6.29 -13.63 12.81
CA LEU A 189 -5.03 -13.14 12.27
C LEU A 189 -5.26 -12.23 11.06
N LYS A 190 -6.02 -12.71 10.07
CA LYS A 190 -6.32 -11.95 8.85
C LYS A 190 -7.03 -10.63 9.14
N ASP A 191 -7.96 -10.63 10.09
CA ASP A 191 -8.82 -9.47 10.37
C ASP A 191 -8.06 -8.35 11.10
N ASN A 192 -7.05 -8.70 11.90
CA ASN A 192 -6.34 -7.74 12.76
C ASN A 192 -4.90 -7.42 12.30
N LEU A 193 -4.26 -8.27 11.49
CA LEU A 193 -2.91 -7.98 11.01
C LEU A 193 -2.88 -6.66 10.19
N PRO A 194 -1.82 -5.85 10.32
CA PRO A 194 -1.65 -4.62 9.56
C PRO A 194 -1.27 -4.84 8.08
N TYR A 195 -1.14 -6.10 7.68
CA TYR A 195 -0.88 -6.55 6.32
C TYR A 195 -1.72 -7.81 6.04
N ASN A 196 -1.88 -8.14 4.76
CA ASN A 196 -2.74 -9.25 4.37
C ASN A 196 -2.15 -10.60 4.85
N LEU A 197 -3.05 -11.48 5.31
CA LEU A 197 -2.79 -12.90 5.44
C LEU A 197 -3.73 -13.61 4.47
N ARG A 198 -3.14 -14.28 3.48
CA ARG A 198 -3.88 -15.08 2.51
C ARG A 198 -3.70 -16.55 2.82
N PHE A 199 -4.78 -17.31 2.73
CA PHE A 199 -4.75 -18.74 2.99
C PHE A 199 -5.82 -19.45 2.17
N GLU A 200 -5.66 -20.75 1.97
CA GLU A 200 -6.63 -21.57 1.23
C GLU A 200 -8.01 -21.50 1.87
N GLN A 201 -9.00 -21.06 1.12
CA GLN A 201 -10.35 -20.92 1.65
C GLN A 201 -11.04 -22.30 1.72
N PRO A 202 -11.63 -22.70 2.87
CA PRO A 202 -12.37 -23.98 3.02
C PRO A 202 -13.49 -24.23 2.00
N LYS A 203 -14.04 -23.16 1.42
CA LYS A 203 -15.01 -23.27 0.32
C LYS A 203 -14.40 -23.84 -0.96
N ASN A 204 -13.11 -23.59 -1.21
CA ASN A 204 -12.40 -23.92 -2.44
C ASN A 204 -11.37 -25.06 -2.26
N SER A 205 -11.10 -25.51 -1.03
CA SER A 205 -10.14 -26.57 -0.72
C SER A 205 -10.73 -27.56 0.28
N THR A 206 -10.96 -28.80 -0.16
CA THR A 206 -11.43 -29.90 0.71
C THR A 206 -10.46 -30.16 1.85
N ARG A 207 -9.15 -30.01 1.58
CA ARG A 207 -8.12 -30.17 2.60
C ARG A 207 -8.17 -29.07 3.64
N ALA A 208 -8.23 -27.80 3.24
CA ALA A 208 -8.41 -26.68 4.16
C ALA A 208 -9.66 -26.85 5.03
N ARG A 209 -10.77 -27.32 4.45
CA ARG A 209 -12.02 -27.59 5.17
C ARG A 209 -11.88 -28.62 6.29
N HIS A 210 -11.01 -29.62 6.10
CA HIS A 210 -10.74 -30.64 7.10
C HIS A 210 -9.71 -30.15 8.13
N ASP A 211 -8.54 -29.74 7.66
CA ASP A 211 -7.38 -29.49 8.51
C ASP A 211 -7.56 -28.25 9.38
N TYR A 212 -8.34 -27.24 8.94
CA TYR A 212 -8.59 -26.04 9.76
C TYR A 212 -9.54 -26.29 10.94
N LYS A 213 -10.08 -27.51 11.07
CA LYS A 213 -10.82 -27.96 12.27
C LYS A 213 -9.89 -28.51 13.36
N LEU A 214 -8.61 -28.75 13.04
CA LEU A 214 -7.63 -29.15 14.04
C LEU A 214 -7.48 -28.02 15.07
N ASN A 215 -7.25 -28.42 16.32
CA ASN A 215 -7.12 -27.50 17.42
C ASN A 215 -5.66 -27.10 17.63
N VAL A 216 -5.49 -25.85 18.03
CA VAL A 216 -4.22 -25.28 18.45
C VAL A 216 -4.42 -24.58 19.78
N GLU A 217 -3.44 -24.68 20.67
CA GLU A 217 -3.46 -23.99 21.96
C GLU A 217 -2.82 -22.60 21.79
N VAL A 218 -3.65 -21.55 21.86
CA VAL A 218 -3.18 -20.17 21.81
C VAL A 218 -2.81 -19.74 23.23
N PRO A 219 -1.55 -19.36 23.52
CA PRO A 219 -1.15 -18.89 24.84
C PRO A 219 -1.83 -17.57 25.21
N SER A 220 -1.92 -17.29 26.51
CA SER A 220 -2.52 -16.07 27.04
C SER A 220 -1.58 -14.86 27.09
N HIS A 221 -0.30 -15.06 26.77
CA HIS A 221 0.69 -13.98 26.73
C HIS A 221 0.88 -13.45 25.30
N PRO A 222 1.32 -12.18 25.16
CA PRO A 222 1.68 -11.64 23.85
C PRO A 222 2.74 -12.49 23.14
N MET A 223 2.70 -12.48 21.81
CA MET A 223 3.67 -13.19 20.96
C MET A 223 3.98 -12.40 19.70
N THR A 224 5.01 -12.77 18.96
CA THR A 224 5.27 -12.16 17.65
C THR A 224 4.39 -12.78 16.57
N VAL A 225 4.19 -12.07 15.45
CA VAL A 225 3.53 -12.64 14.27
C VAL A 225 4.26 -13.90 13.77
N ARG A 226 5.59 -13.92 13.85
CA ARG A 226 6.43 -15.10 13.60
C ARG A 226 5.99 -16.30 14.44
N ALA A 227 5.88 -16.12 15.76
CA ALA A 227 5.46 -17.17 16.68
C ALA A 227 4.03 -17.62 16.40
N ALA A 228 3.12 -16.71 16.05
CA ALA A 228 1.74 -17.05 15.69
C ALA A 228 1.67 -17.91 14.42
N LEU A 229 2.49 -17.63 13.41
CA LEU A 229 2.57 -18.47 12.21
C LEU A 229 3.18 -19.84 12.49
N GLN A 230 4.24 -19.90 13.30
CA GLN A 230 4.82 -21.18 13.72
C GLN A 230 3.79 -22.03 14.47
N LEU A 231 3.02 -21.43 15.37
CA LEU A 231 1.93 -22.07 16.11
C LEU A 231 0.89 -22.67 15.15
N VAL A 232 0.42 -21.90 14.17
CA VAL A 232 -0.56 -22.34 13.17
C VAL A 232 -0.01 -23.47 12.30
N VAL A 233 1.21 -23.34 11.77
CA VAL A 233 1.82 -24.37 10.91
C VAL A 233 2.08 -25.65 11.70
N GLY A 234 2.47 -25.56 12.97
CA GLY A 234 2.71 -26.72 13.83
C GLY A 234 1.45 -27.52 14.15
N ALA A 235 0.28 -26.87 14.19
CA ALA A 235 -1.00 -27.55 14.40
C ALA A 235 -1.51 -28.28 13.15
N LEU A 236 -1.05 -27.89 11.97
CA LEU A 236 -1.47 -28.48 10.70
C LEU A 236 -0.66 -29.74 10.34
N PRO A 237 -1.19 -30.64 9.49
CA PRO A 237 -0.43 -31.77 8.97
C PRO A 237 0.76 -31.34 8.11
N GLU A 238 1.68 -32.26 7.85
CA GLU A 238 2.76 -32.01 6.89
C GLU A 238 2.22 -31.68 5.49
N GLY A 239 2.96 -30.85 4.76
CA GLY A 239 2.58 -30.33 3.44
C GLY A 239 1.97 -28.93 3.46
N TRP A 240 1.57 -28.42 4.63
CA TRP A 240 1.25 -27.00 4.80
C TRP A 240 2.52 -26.15 4.91
N GLN A 241 2.53 -25.02 4.21
CA GLN A 241 3.61 -24.06 4.19
C GLN A 241 3.08 -22.66 4.50
N GLY A 242 3.55 -22.06 5.59
CA GLY A 242 3.44 -20.63 5.81
C GLY A 242 4.59 -19.91 5.12
N THR A 243 4.38 -18.76 4.49
CA THR A 243 5.46 -17.97 3.85
C THR A 243 5.26 -16.49 4.10
N ALA A 244 6.34 -15.83 4.49
CA ALA A 244 6.41 -14.38 4.58
C ALA A 244 6.99 -13.84 3.27
N LEU A 245 6.12 -13.30 2.42
CA LEU A 245 6.54 -12.50 1.28
C LEU A 245 6.85 -11.07 1.77
N PRO A 246 7.47 -10.21 0.94
CA PRO A 246 7.81 -8.86 1.37
C PRO A 246 6.56 -8.05 1.78
N GLY A 247 5.44 -8.22 1.09
CA GLY A 247 4.23 -7.40 1.31
C GLY A 247 3.12 -8.02 2.17
N TYR A 248 3.12 -9.35 2.35
CA TYR A 248 2.02 -10.08 2.99
C TYR A 248 2.45 -11.51 3.36
N LEU A 249 1.58 -12.19 4.09
CA LEU A 249 1.74 -13.59 4.48
C LEU A 249 0.84 -14.50 3.63
N ILE A 250 1.33 -15.69 3.34
CA ILE A 250 0.54 -16.76 2.70
C ILE A 250 0.60 -18.07 3.50
N LEU A 251 -0.47 -18.87 3.44
CA LEU A 251 -0.53 -20.23 3.96
C LEU A 251 -1.25 -21.15 2.98
N TYR A 252 -0.50 -22.04 2.33
CA TYR A 252 -1.03 -22.97 1.34
C TYR A 252 -0.55 -24.40 1.59
N TYR A 253 -1.25 -25.38 1.02
CA TYR A 253 -0.76 -26.75 0.97
C TYR A 253 0.17 -26.89 -0.25
N GLU A 254 1.47 -26.73 -0.04
CA GLU A 254 2.48 -26.73 -1.09
C GLU A 254 3.90 -26.90 -0.54
N ASN A 255 4.85 -27.04 -1.46
CA ASN A 255 6.28 -27.07 -1.17
C ASN A 255 7.00 -26.19 -2.19
N THR A 256 6.84 -24.87 -2.04
CA THR A 256 7.31 -23.87 -3.00
C THR A 256 8.40 -23.02 -2.39
N SER A 257 9.51 -22.82 -3.10
CA SER A 257 10.50 -21.81 -2.75
C SER A 257 10.17 -20.51 -3.48
N TYR A 258 9.97 -19.44 -2.74
CA TYR A 258 9.67 -18.11 -3.29
C TYR A 258 10.93 -17.25 -3.27
N ASN A 259 11.35 -16.77 -4.44
CA ASN A 259 12.58 -15.98 -4.58
C ASN A 259 12.56 -14.72 -3.71
N SER A 260 11.42 -14.04 -3.62
CA SER A 260 11.28 -12.81 -2.84
C SER A 260 10.95 -13.04 -1.36
N ALA A 261 10.76 -14.29 -0.91
CA ALA A 261 10.36 -14.55 0.47
C ALA A 261 11.45 -14.13 1.46
N GLN A 262 10.99 -13.61 2.59
CA GLN A 262 11.81 -13.36 3.78
C GLN A 262 12.14 -14.69 4.47
N CYS A 263 11.13 -15.56 4.61
CA CYS A 263 11.23 -16.90 5.18
C CYS A 263 9.97 -17.71 4.91
N TRP A 264 10.03 -19.02 5.18
CA TRP A 264 8.86 -19.89 5.21
C TRP A 264 8.96 -20.91 6.34
N TRP A 265 7.80 -21.40 6.77
CA TRP A 265 7.65 -22.41 7.82
C TRP A 265 7.03 -23.66 7.24
N ARG A 266 7.62 -24.81 7.54
CA ARG A 266 7.07 -26.12 7.23
C ARG A 266 7.21 -27.04 8.42
N ARG A 267 6.24 -27.91 8.61
CA ARG A 267 6.33 -28.98 9.60
C ARG A 267 7.25 -30.10 9.10
N SER A 268 8.11 -30.59 9.98
CA SER A 268 8.91 -31.80 9.80
C SER A 268 8.83 -32.63 11.07
N GLY A 269 8.04 -33.71 11.05
CA GLY A 269 7.73 -34.50 12.23
C GLY A 269 6.95 -33.69 13.28
N SER A 270 7.53 -33.57 14.48
CA SER A 270 6.95 -32.79 15.59
C SER A 270 7.39 -31.33 15.61
N GLU A 271 8.31 -30.93 14.73
CA GLU A 271 8.90 -29.59 14.74
C GLU A 271 8.41 -28.75 13.57
N VAL A 272 8.40 -27.43 13.76
CA VAL A 272 8.21 -26.46 12.69
C VAL A 272 9.56 -25.88 12.35
N ILE A 273 10.01 -26.12 11.14
CA ILE A 273 11.28 -25.61 10.63
C ILE A 273 11.00 -24.29 9.92
N GLU A 274 11.60 -23.23 10.42
CA GLU A 274 11.71 -21.96 9.72
C GLU A 274 12.95 -21.97 8.82
N THR A 275 12.74 -21.70 7.54
CA THR A 275 13.84 -21.59 6.57
C THR A 275 13.93 -20.13 6.11
N PRO A 276 15.10 -19.48 6.23
CA PRO A 276 15.33 -18.17 5.64
C PRO A 276 15.09 -18.22 4.13
N GLY A 277 14.34 -17.24 3.63
CA GLY A 277 14.14 -17.07 2.21
C GLY A 277 15.32 -16.33 1.59
N PRO A 278 15.50 -16.43 0.26
CA PRO A 278 16.67 -15.87 -0.38
C PRO A 278 16.58 -14.35 -0.59
N ALA A 279 15.40 -13.74 -0.35
CA ALA A 279 15.16 -12.30 -0.47
C ALA A 279 15.71 -11.69 -1.78
N LEU A 280 15.54 -12.40 -2.88
CA LEU A 280 15.98 -11.99 -4.21
C LEU A 280 14.94 -11.06 -4.83
N PHE A 281 15.43 -9.89 -5.23
CA PHE A 281 14.65 -8.84 -5.88
C PHE A 281 15.16 -8.62 -7.31
N ALA A 282 14.23 -8.33 -8.22
CA ALA A 282 14.58 -7.89 -9.57
C ALA A 282 15.29 -6.53 -9.50
N PRO A 283 16.05 -6.13 -10.54
CA PRO A 283 16.60 -4.78 -10.65
C PRO A 283 15.52 -3.71 -10.47
N ALA A 284 15.93 -2.53 -10.00
CA ALA A 284 15.01 -1.41 -9.83
C ALA A 284 14.32 -1.04 -11.15
N THR A 285 13.00 -0.91 -11.13
CA THR A 285 12.17 -0.52 -12.27
C THR A 285 11.13 0.49 -11.84
N ASP A 286 10.67 1.33 -12.76
CA ASP A 286 9.52 2.19 -12.51
C ASP A 286 8.25 1.33 -12.59
N ILE A 287 7.44 1.35 -11.52
CA ILE A 287 6.20 0.59 -11.44
C ILE A 287 5.08 1.55 -11.80
N VAL A 288 4.43 1.33 -12.93
CA VAL A 288 3.23 2.11 -13.29
C VAL A 288 2.13 1.75 -12.29
N GLU A 289 1.69 2.72 -11.49
CA GLU A 289 0.49 2.56 -10.67
C GLU A 289 -0.72 2.42 -11.60
N GLU A 290 -1.41 1.29 -11.52
CA GLU A 290 -2.71 1.14 -12.17
C GLU A 290 -3.68 2.13 -11.50
N PRO A 291 -4.51 2.86 -12.27
CA PRO A 291 -5.53 3.70 -11.67
C PRO A 291 -6.39 2.83 -10.75
N ASP A 292 -6.74 3.35 -9.57
CA ASP A 292 -7.69 2.70 -8.66
C ASP A 292 -8.98 2.40 -9.46
N GLU A 293 -9.10 1.18 -9.98
CA GLU A 293 -10.40 0.63 -10.38
C GLU A 293 -11.21 0.55 -9.10
N ASP A 294 -12.41 1.10 -9.18
CA ASP A 294 -13.21 1.53 -8.06
C ASP A 294 -13.30 0.52 -6.90
N ASP A 295 -13.51 1.12 -5.74
CA ASP A 295 -14.07 0.60 -4.49
C ASP A 295 -15.44 -0.11 -4.78
N GLU A 296 -15.42 -1.16 -5.59
CA GLU A 296 -16.55 -2.03 -5.91
C GLU A 296 -16.68 -3.08 -4.81
N GLY A 297 -17.77 -2.96 -4.06
CA GLY A 297 -18.49 -4.09 -3.51
C GLY A 297 -17.72 -4.98 -2.56
N SER A 298 -17.79 -4.64 -1.27
CA SER A 298 -18.24 -5.68 -0.33
C SER A 298 -19.51 -6.30 -0.94
N ARG A 299 -19.37 -7.48 -1.55
CA ARG A 299 -20.53 -8.29 -1.89
C ARG A 299 -21.12 -8.73 -0.56
N ASP A 300 -22.10 -7.95 -0.14
CA ASP A 300 -23.14 -8.37 0.77
C ASP A 300 -23.66 -9.74 0.29
N ASN A 301 -23.59 -10.74 1.18
CA ASN A 301 -24.18 -12.04 0.96
C ASN A 301 -25.70 -11.86 1.09
N GLY A 302 -26.33 -11.38 0.02
CA GLY A 302 -27.78 -11.40 -0.12
C GLY A 302 -28.24 -12.83 -0.32
N ASN A 303 -29.06 -13.30 0.62
CA ASN A 303 -29.92 -14.49 0.52
C ASN A 303 -30.41 -14.74 -0.91
N GLU A 304 -30.13 -15.91 -1.45
CA GLU A 304 -31.07 -16.53 -2.39
C GLU A 304 -31.98 -17.45 -1.58
N GLU A 305 -33.22 -17.00 -1.52
CA GLU A 305 -34.37 -17.71 -1.00
C GLU A 305 -34.56 -19.06 -1.70
N ILE A 306 -34.98 -20.02 -0.89
CA ILE A 306 -35.61 -21.25 -1.32
C ILE A 306 -36.89 -20.87 -2.06
N GLU A 307 -37.04 -21.27 -3.32
CA GLU A 307 -38.37 -21.56 -3.86
C GLU A 307 -38.32 -22.61 -4.98
N THR A 308 -39.10 -23.68 -4.74
CA THR A 308 -39.51 -24.84 -5.56
C THR A 308 -38.51 -25.97 -5.84
#